data_AF-A0A6A4WGB1-F1
#
_entry.id   AF-A0A6A4WGB1-F1
#
_cell.length_a   1.000
_cell.length_b   1.000
_cell.length_c   1.000
_cell.angle_alpha   90.00
_cell.angle_beta   90.00
_cell.angle_gamma   90.00
#
_symmetry.space_group_name_H-M   'P 1'
#
loop_
_entity.id
_entity.type
_entity.pdbx_description
1 polymer ?
#
loop_
_entity_poly.entity_id
_entity_poly.type
_entity_poly.pdbx_seq_one_letter_code
_entity_poly.pdbx_strand_id
1 'polypeptide(L)'
;MRLTWCSRRLLLGGFQFSCRTLSQAARAEPAPSAGQAGPWHLYTAVCLQRLPVVAPPLSEMERRFTALLRQLEFERSLKSSHEIRHEMDIATAEALRASEGDDPDLAEAASLQTAADFEDACAEELAGFEPAPTVTEADRAGDQRSLQRRLSSRLVLVVQQRLGAGTSWMLPQGRHQDGATLRQVGRGAAGDTPRQTAEQTLQAMVGPNVNAQFLGNAPWGFYKYKYPKPLQQESGAIGGKVFFYKAVLRGGPVEPVADRVADHRWLTAAELGGQLRSGYRRAVHRLLIDHD
;
A
#
# COMPACT_ATOMS: atom_id res chain seq x y z
N MET A 1 68.37 -31.97 -15.94
CA MET A 1 68.70 -33.38 -15.59
C MET A 1 68.65 -33.48 -14.08
N ARG A 2 67.60 -34.13 -13.53
CA ARG A 2 67.66 -35.48 -12.90
C ARG A 2 68.51 -35.42 -11.60
N LEU A 3 68.03 -35.73 -10.40
CA LEU A 3 66.97 -36.66 -9.97
C LEU A 3 66.43 -36.27 -8.58
N THR A 4 65.20 -36.70 -8.35
CA THR A 4 64.51 -36.85 -7.08
C THR A 4 65.31 -37.62 -6.03
N TRP A 5 65.22 -37.19 -4.77
CA TRP A 5 65.51 -38.05 -3.61
C TRP A 5 64.31 -38.09 -2.67
N CYS A 6 63.91 -39.31 -2.36
CA CYS A 6 62.90 -39.70 -1.41
C CYS A 6 63.63 -40.09 -0.12
N SER A 7 63.31 -39.50 1.05
CA SER A 7 63.41 -40.25 2.32
C SER A 7 62.78 -39.56 3.53
N ARG A 8 61.94 -40.35 4.19
CA ARG A 8 61.79 -40.54 5.65
C ARG A 8 61.34 -39.38 6.56
N ARG A 9 60.07 -39.54 6.97
CA ARG A 9 59.54 -39.58 8.35
C ARG A 9 60.38 -38.91 9.45
N LEU A 10 59.76 -37.91 10.07
CA LEU A 10 59.77 -37.72 11.52
C LEU A 10 58.34 -37.37 11.96
N LEU A 11 57.75 -38.24 12.79
CA LEU A 11 56.50 -38.01 13.50
C LEU A 11 56.81 -37.18 14.73
N LEU A 12 56.24 -35.98 14.83
CA LEU A 12 56.05 -35.26 16.09
C LEU A 12 54.65 -34.69 16.08
N GLY A 13 53.84 -35.17 17.03
CA GLY A 13 52.47 -34.75 17.23
C GLY A 13 52.40 -33.30 17.73
N GLY A 14 51.34 -32.63 17.33
CA GLY A 14 51.03 -31.27 17.75
C GLY A 14 49.71 -30.82 17.15
N PHE A 15 48.65 -31.01 17.93
CA PHE A 15 47.32 -30.40 17.84
C PHE A 15 47.06 -29.46 16.65
N GLN A 16 46.18 -29.88 15.74
CA GLN A 16 45.57 -29.00 14.74
C GLN A 16 44.07 -28.92 14.98
N PHE A 17 43.60 -27.71 15.27
CA PHE A 17 42.20 -27.34 15.36
C PHE A 17 41.49 -27.71 14.04
N SER A 18 40.57 -28.66 14.10
CA SER A 18 39.69 -29.00 12.98
C SER A 18 38.59 -27.95 12.87
N CYS A 19 38.76 -27.02 11.94
CA CYS A 19 37.71 -26.11 11.50
C CYS A 19 36.68 -26.94 10.71
N ARG A 20 35.58 -27.34 11.35
CA ARG A 20 34.46 -28.02 10.69
C ARG A 20 33.66 -27.01 9.88
N THR A 21 34.00 -26.84 8.61
CA THR A 21 33.10 -26.22 7.64
C THR A 21 31.94 -27.18 7.36
N LEU A 22 30.78 -26.88 7.94
CA LEU A 22 29.51 -27.51 7.59
C LEU A 22 29.07 -27.00 6.21
N SER A 23 29.56 -27.63 5.16
CA SER A 23 28.96 -27.52 3.82
C SER A 23 27.71 -28.39 3.79
N GLN A 24 26.56 -27.81 4.12
CA GLN A 24 25.26 -28.43 3.81
C GLN A 24 25.00 -28.27 2.33
N ALA A 25 25.35 -29.30 1.56
CA ALA A 25 24.85 -29.48 0.20
C ALA A 25 23.32 -29.68 0.27
N ALA A 26 22.57 -28.62 -0.02
CA ALA A 26 21.15 -28.72 -0.28
C ALA A 26 20.97 -29.63 -1.50
N ARG A 27 20.45 -30.84 -1.25
CA ARG A 27 20.01 -31.76 -2.31
C ARG A 27 18.90 -31.05 -3.08
N ALA A 28 19.21 -30.57 -4.28
CA ALA A 28 18.20 -30.18 -5.25
C ALA A 28 17.40 -31.43 -5.62
N GLU A 29 16.11 -31.45 -5.27
CA GLU A 29 15.20 -32.47 -5.81
C GLU A 29 15.14 -32.30 -7.33
N PRO A 30 15.27 -33.39 -8.12
CA PRO A 30 15.15 -33.30 -9.56
C PRO A 30 13.74 -32.86 -9.93
N ALA A 31 13.65 -31.86 -10.81
CA ALA A 31 12.38 -31.41 -11.37
C ALA A 31 11.62 -32.60 -11.99
N PRO A 32 10.30 -32.74 -11.74
CA PRO A 32 9.53 -33.82 -12.34
C PRO A 32 9.64 -33.73 -13.87
N SER A 33 9.96 -34.87 -14.48
CA SER A 33 10.03 -35.05 -15.93
C SER A 33 8.75 -34.54 -16.59
N ALA A 34 8.91 -33.83 -17.71
CA ALA A 34 7.85 -33.25 -18.51
C ALA A 34 7.00 -34.34 -19.19
N GLY A 35 6.23 -35.08 -18.41
CA GLY A 35 5.16 -35.95 -18.89
C GLY A 35 3.91 -35.11 -19.14
N GLN A 36 3.58 -34.90 -20.42
CA GLN A 36 2.29 -34.44 -20.96
C GLN A 36 1.38 -33.68 -19.98
N ALA A 37 1.84 -32.51 -19.55
CA ALA A 37 1.00 -31.60 -18.80
C ALA A 37 0.20 -30.76 -19.81
N GLY A 38 -1.11 -30.98 -19.94
CA GLY A 38 -2.02 -30.14 -20.73
C GLY A 38 -1.87 -28.64 -20.45
N PRO A 39 -2.31 -27.76 -21.36
CA PRO A 39 -2.08 -26.33 -21.28
C PRO A 39 -2.61 -25.71 -19.99
N TRP A 40 -1.93 -24.67 -19.50
CA TRP A 40 -2.37 -23.86 -18.36
C TRP A 40 -3.03 -22.59 -18.89
N HIS A 41 -4.24 -22.28 -18.42
CA HIS A 41 -4.85 -20.99 -18.72
C HIS A 41 -4.13 -19.88 -17.95
N LEU A 42 -3.76 -18.83 -18.66
CA LEU A 42 -3.19 -17.63 -18.08
C LEU A 42 -4.30 -16.63 -17.73
N TYR A 43 -4.26 -16.14 -16.51
CA TYR A 43 -5.15 -15.10 -16.01
C TYR A 43 -4.34 -13.94 -15.47
N THR A 44 -4.84 -12.74 -15.68
CA THR A 44 -4.30 -11.52 -15.06
C THR A 44 -5.35 -10.99 -14.11
N ALA A 45 -4.95 -10.76 -12.86
CA ALA A 45 -5.80 -10.23 -11.81
C ALA A 45 -5.27 -8.86 -11.37
N VAL A 46 -6.17 -7.93 -11.07
CA VAL A 46 -5.83 -6.58 -10.64
C VAL A 46 -6.18 -6.40 -9.18
N CYS A 47 -5.18 -6.12 -8.36
CA CYS A 47 -5.37 -5.61 -7.01
C CYS A 47 -5.49 -4.09 -7.10
N LEU A 48 -6.72 -3.60 -7.28
CA LEU A 48 -7.01 -2.17 -7.26
C LEU A 48 -7.14 -1.70 -5.81
N GLN A 49 -6.32 -0.72 -5.45
CA GLN A 49 -6.22 -0.17 -4.09
C GLN A 49 -6.64 1.29 -4.06
N ARG A 50 -7.47 1.66 -3.09
CA ARG A 50 -7.71 3.05 -2.69
C ARG A 50 -6.75 3.38 -1.54
N LEU A 51 -5.93 4.40 -1.72
CA LEU A 51 -4.98 4.84 -0.69
C LEU A 51 -5.70 5.52 0.49
N PRO A 52 -5.09 5.57 1.68
CA PRO A 52 -5.63 6.37 2.78
C PRO A 52 -5.71 7.84 2.37
N VAL A 53 -6.84 8.48 2.70
CA VAL A 53 -7.07 9.91 2.49
C VAL A 53 -6.72 10.69 3.76
N VAL A 54 -7.00 10.09 4.92
CA VAL A 54 -6.74 10.67 6.25
C VAL A 54 -5.62 9.89 6.92
N ALA A 55 -4.83 10.57 7.76
CA ALA A 55 -3.81 9.91 8.56
C ALA A 55 -4.45 8.92 9.57
N PRO A 56 -3.80 7.79 9.87
CA PRO A 56 -4.27 6.88 10.90
C PRO A 56 -4.24 7.57 12.28
N PRO A 57 -5.18 7.22 13.18
CA PRO A 57 -5.19 7.77 14.54
C PRO A 57 -3.97 7.28 15.31
N LEU A 58 -3.36 8.18 16.08
CA LEU A 58 -2.22 7.86 16.94
C LEU A 58 -2.65 6.89 18.05
N SER A 59 -1.82 5.87 18.30
CA SER A 59 -1.92 5.00 19.46
C SER A 59 -1.68 5.79 20.76
N GLU A 60 -2.04 5.20 21.89
CA GLU A 60 -1.84 5.85 23.19
C GLU A 60 -0.36 6.13 23.50
N MET A 61 0.52 5.17 23.16
CA MET A 61 1.96 5.33 23.31
C MET A 61 2.50 6.45 22.43
N GLU A 62 2.09 6.49 21.15
CA GLU A 62 2.49 7.56 20.23
C GLU A 62 1.99 8.92 20.72
N ARG A 63 0.76 9.03 21.24
CA ARG A 63 0.26 10.29 21.82
C ARG A 63 1.14 10.78 22.97
N ARG A 64 1.48 9.89 23.92
CA ARG A 64 2.37 10.23 25.05
C ARG A 64 3.76 10.65 24.56
N PHE A 65 4.29 9.92 23.58
CA PHE A 65 5.60 10.21 23.02
C PHE A 65 5.61 11.53 22.23
N THR A 66 4.59 11.82 21.43
CA THR A 66 4.43 13.09 20.74
C THR A 66 4.32 14.25 21.72
N ALA A 67 3.60 14.08 22.84
CA ALA A 67 3.53 15.10 23.89
C ALA A 67 4.90 15.37 24.53
N LEU A 68 5.66 14.31 24.84
CA LEU A 68 7.04 14.43 25.34
C LEU A 68 7.95 15.13 24.33
N LEU A 69 7.87 14.77 23.04
CA LEU A 69 8.68 15.41 21.99
C LEU A 69 8.36 16.90 21.87
N ARG A 70 7.08 17.29 21.94
CA ARG A 70 6.68 18.70 21.93
C ARG A 70 7.21 19.46 23.14
N GLN A 71 7.22 18.86 24.33
CA GLN A 71 7.80 19.47 25.52
C GLN A 71 9.31 19.66 25.37
N LEU A 72 10.02 18.63 24.91
CA LEU A 72 11.46 18.71 24.67
C LEU A 72 11.81 19.73 23.58
N GLU A 73 10.98 19.82 22.53
CA GLU A 73 11.12 20.83 21.48
C GLU A 73 10.96 22.23 22.06
N PHE A 74 9.91 22.47 22.86
CA PHE A 74 9.67 23.75 23.52
C PHE A 74 10.83 24.14 24.47
N GLU A 75 11.24 23.25 25.37
CA GLU A 75 12.31 23.50 26.35
C GLU A 75 13.68 23.76 25.70
N ARG A 76 13.93 23.17 24.54
CA ARG A 76 15.20 23.33 23.80
C ARG A 76 15.13 24.38 22.70
N SER A 77 13.95 24.96 22.46
CA SER A 77 13.77 25.98 21.45
C SER A 77 14.25 27.35 21.95
N LEU A 78 14.67 28.19 21.01
CA LEU A 78 14.87 29.62 21.27
C LEU A 78 13.53 30.33 21.05
N LYS A 79 13.40 31.52 21.64
CA LYS A 79 12.23 32.37 21.40
C LYS A 79 12.02 32.61 19.91
N SER A 80 10.82 32.32 19.45
CA SER A 80 10.35 32.64 18.11
C SER A 80 10.17 34.16 17.94
N SER A 81 10.15 34.63 16.70
CA SER A 81 9.91 36.04 16.40
C SER A 81 8.56 36.53 16.94
N HIS A 82 7.57 35.63 17.04
CA HIS A 82 6.25 35.94 17.60
C HIS A 82 6.31 36.16 19.11
N GLU A 83 7.01 35.29 19.84
CA GLU A 83 7.21 35.46 21.30
C GLU A 83 7.99 36.73 21.63
N ILE A 84 9.04 37.04 20.86
CA ILE A 84 9.81 38.29 21.04
C ILE A 84 8.92 39.52 20.79
N ARG A 85 8.10 39.48 19.72
CA ARG A 85 7.15 40.57 19.43
C ARG A 85 6.13 40.73 20.55
N HIS A 86 5.58 39.63 21.06
CA HIS A 86 4.62 39.66 22.15
C HIS A 86 5.21 40.29 23.42
N GLU A 87 6.46 39.95 23.77
CA GLU A 87 7.17 40.58 24.90
C GLU A 87 7.41 42.08 24.68
N MET A 88 7.77 42.49 23.46
CA MET A 88 7.97 43.89 23.12
C MET A 88 6.65 44.68 23.20
N ASP A 89 5.54 44.12 22.73
CA ASP A 89 4.21 44.75 22.78
C ASP A 89 3.78 44.94 24.24
N ILE A 90 4.01 43.95 25.10
CA ILE A 90 3.75 44.05 26.55
C ILE A 90 4.60 45.17 27.18
N ALA A 91 5.90 45.19 26.89
CA ALA A 91 6.82 46.20 27.43
C ALA A 91 6.44 47.62 26.98
N THR A 92 6.03 47.77 25.71
CA THR A 92 5.53 49.03 25.15
C THR A 92 4.25 49.48 25.85
N ALA A 93 3.31 48.55 26.07
CA ALA A 93 2.07 48.83 26.78
C ALA A 93 2.30 49.21 28.25
N GLU A 94 3.28 48.60 28.93
CA GLU A 94 3.68 48.97 30.29
C GLU A 94 4.34 50.35 30.34
N ALA A 95 5.24 50.65 29.39
CA ALA A 95 5.90 51.95 29.29
C ALA A 95 4.88 53.08 29.06
N LEU A 96 3.90 52.87 28.18
CA LEU A 96 2.78 53.80 27.95
C LEU A 96 1.94 54.05 29.20
N ARG A 97 1.64 53.00 29.96
CA ARG A 97 0.90 53.14 31.23
C ARG A 97 1.69 53.93 32.26
N ALA A 98 3.02 53.78 32.28
CA ALA A 98 3.90 54.50 33.20
C ALA A 98 4.13 55.97 32.82
N SER A 99 4.11 56.31 31.53
CA SER A 99 4.28 57.69 31.03
C SER A 99 2.99 58.52 30.99
N GLU A 100 1.89 58.01 31.57
CA GLU A 100 0.55 58.61 31.54
C GLU A 100 0.04 58.92 30.11
N GLY A 101 0.62 58.29 29.08
CA GLY A 101 0.21 58.46 27.68
C GLY A 101 0.75 59.70 26.95
N ASP A 102 1.74 60.40 27.52
CA ASP A 102 2.28 61.64 26.94
C ASP A 102 3.35 61.43 25.85
N ASP A 103 3.72 60.19 25.53
CA ASP A 103 4.73 59.86 24.51
C ASP A 103 4.07 59.45 23.16
N PRO A 104 4.20 60.27 22.10
CA PRO A 104 3.53 60.03 20.83
C PRO A 104 4.11 58.84 20.04
N ASP A 105 5.40 58.53 20.20
CA ASP A 105 6.05 57.44 19.47
C ASP A 105 5.62 56.07 20.02
N LEU A 106 5.51 55.98 21.35
CA LEU A 106 4.96 54.79 22.01
C LEU A 106 3.48 54.58 21.67
N ALA A 107 2.71 55.66 21.55
CA ALA A 107 1.28 55.59 21.23
C ALA A 107 1.02 55.10 19.79
N GLU A 108 1.88 55.49 18.83
CA GLU A 108 1.82 54.97 17.46
C GLU A 108 2.15 53.48 17.40
N ALA A 109 3.18 53.03 18.12
CA ALA A 109 3.59 51.63 18.17
C ALA A 109 2.50 50.72 18.78
N ALA A 110 1.79 51.19 19.81
CA ALA A 110 0.67 50.44 20.42
C ALA A 110 -0.64 50.47 19.60
N SER A 111 -0.74 51.34 18.60
CA SER A 111 -1.88 51.41 17.67
C SER A 111 -1.79 50.35 16.56
N LEU A 112 -0.61 49.77 16.33
CA LEU A 112 -0.42 48.64 15.43
C LEU A 112 -1.07 47.38 16.01
N GLN A 113 -1.55 46.49 15.14
CA GLN A 113 -2.10 45.20 15.56
C GLN A 113 -1.10 44.47 16.48
N THR A 114 -1.47 44.26 17.74
CA THR A 114 -0.59 43.60 18.70
C THR A 114 -0.50 42.11 18.39
N ALA A 115 0.53 41.46 18.92
CA ALA A 115 0.63 39.99 18.83
C ALA A 115 -0.59 39.29 19.43
N ALA A 116 -1.21 39.86 20.48
CA ALA A 116 -2.43 39.34 21.08
C ALA A 116 -3.65 39.49 20.15
N ASP A 117 -3.85 40.66 19.53
CA ASP A 117 -4.94 40.87 18.56
C ASP A 117 -4.84 39.89 17.37
N PHE A 118 -3.62 39.53 16.98
CA PHE A 118 -3.38 38.53 15.94
C PHE A 118 -3.76 37.11 16.40
N GLU A 119 -3.43 36.72 17.64
CA GLU A 119 -3.84 35.45 18.22
C GLU A 119 -5.37 35.35 18.34
N ASP A 120 -6.02 36.43 18.78
CA ASP A 120 -7.48 36.51 18.90
C ASP A 120 -8.16 36.38 17.53
N ALA A 121 -7.68 37.10 16.50
CA ALA A 121 -8.19 36.97 15.14
C ALA A 121 -8.00 35.53 14.59
N CYS A 122 -6.86 34.89 14.88
CA CYS A 122 -6.63 33.50 14.49
C CYS A 122 -7.58 32.53 15.23
N ALA A 123 -7.88 32.79 16.50
CA ALA A 123 -8.82 32.01 17.29
C ALA A 123 -10.26 32.14 16.78
N GLU A 124 -10.66 33.36 16.37
CA GLU A 124 -11.96 33.62 15.76
C GLU A 124 -12.12 32.86 14.42
N GLU A 125 -11.12 32.93 13.54
CA GLU A 125 -11.13 32.18 12.27
C GLU A 125 -11.16 30.66 12.50
N LEU A 126 -10.39 30.17 13.48
CA LEU A 126 -10.41 28.75 13.85
C LEU A 126 -11.78 28.31 14.40
N ALA A 127 -12.44 29.17 15.18
CA ALA A 127 -13.78 28.89 15.71
C ALA A 127 -14.85 28.92 14.62
N GLY A 128 -14.68 29.74 13.57
CA GLY A 128 -15.56 29.78 12.40
C GLY A 128 -15.41 28.58 11.45
N PHE A 129 -14.29 27.86 11.52
CA PHE A 129 -14.01 26.73 10.64
C PHE A 129 -14.44 25.39 11.24
N GLU A 130 -15.46 24.77 10.66
CA GLU A 130 -15.87 23.40 11.02
C GLU A 130 -15.11 22.36 10.17
N PRO A 131 -14.21 21.55 10.76
CA PRO A 131 -13.50 20.52 10.03
C PRO A 131 -14.43 19.39 9.59
N ALA A 132 -14.21 18.87 8.39
CA ALA A 132 -14.97 17.73 7.88
C ALA A 132 -14.78 16.50 8.79
N PRO A 133 -15.86 15.73 9.07
CA PRO A 133 -15.76 14.56 9.93
C PRO A 133 -14.89 13.48 9.29
N THR A 134 -13.97 12.92 10.08
CA THR A 134 -13.13 11.81 9.63
C THR A 134 -13.88 10.48 9.54
N VAL A 135 -15.00 10.35 10.27
CA VAL A 135 -15.92 9.21 10.21
C VAL A 135 -17.09 9.56 9.32
N THR A 136 -17.21 8.84 8.21
CA THR A 136 -18.25 9.09 7.20
C THR A 136 -19.56 8.41 7.55
N GLU A 137 -20.66 8.79 6.89
CA GLU A 137 -21.95 8.10 7.00
C GLU A 137 -21.85 6.62 6.58
N ALA A 138 -21.03 6.33 5.57
CA ALA A 138 -20.74 4.97 5.13
C ALA A 138 -20.08 4.11 6.22
N ASP A 139 -19.24 4.71 7.07
CA ASP A 139 -18.66 4.01 8.21
C ASP A 139 -19.71 3.69 9.28
N ARG A 140 -20.68 4.59 9.49
CA ARG A 140 -21.79 4.38 10.44
C ARG A 140 -22.78 3.34 9.91
N ALA A 141 -23.09 3.38 8.63
CA ALA A 141 -23.98 2.44 7.96
C ALA A 141 -23.33 1.07 7.70
N GLY A 142 -22.00 0.98 7.77
CA GLY A 142 -21.25 -0.23 7.44
C GLY A 142 -21.32 -0.61 5.95
N ASP A 143 -21.55 0.36 5.07
CA ASP A 143 -21.66 0.09 3.63
C ASP A 143 -20.29 -0.28 3.05
N GLN A 144 -20.19 -1.50 2.51
CA GLN A 144 -18.97 -2.04 1.91
C GLN A 144 -18.83 -1.68 0.43
N ARG A 145 -19.83 -1.03 -0.20
CA ARG A 145 -19.78 -0.62 -1.61
C ARG A 145 -19.22 0.77 -1.80
N SER A 146 -19.49 1.67 -0.86
CA SER A 146 -18.97 3.04 -0.93
C SER A 146 -17.44 3.11 -0.87
N LEU A 147 -16.87 4.04 -1.64
CA LEU A 147 -15.46 4.40 -1.53
C LEU A 147 -15.17 5.34 -0.37
N GLN A 148 -16.18 5.96 0.23
CA GLN A 148 -16.02 6.95 1.30
C GLN A 148 -15.88 6.31 2.69
N ARG A 149 -16.06 5.00 2.84
CA ARG A 149 -15.78 4.28 4.09
C ARG A 149 -14.28 4.28 4.43
N ARG A 150 -13.91 4.22 5.72
CA ARG A 150 -12.56 3.96 6.25
C ARG A 150 -11.49 4.80 5.56
N LEU A 151 -11.58 6.12 5.70
CA LEU A 151 -10.64 7.07 5.08
C LEU A 151 -9.18 6.89 5.53
N SER A 152 -8.95 6.36 6.72
CA SER A 152 -7.62 6.12 7.31
C SER A 152 -6.90 4.89 6.76
N SER A 153 -7.61 3.95 6.15
CA SER A 153 -7.07 2.65 5.78
C SER A 153 -7.07 2.45 4.27
N ARG A 154 -6.21 1.55 3.80
CA ARG A 154 -6.21 1.09 2.41
C ARG A 154 -7.41 0.17 2.17
N LEU A 155 -8.11 0.40 1.08
CA LEU A 155 -9.20 -0.48 0.64
C LEU A 155 -8.83 -1.19 -0.65
N VAL A 156 -9.22 -2.45 -0.75
CA VAL A 156 -9.00 -3.30 -1.93
C VAL A 156 -10.34 -3.62 -2.56
N LEU A 157 -10.42 -3.48 -3.88
CA LEU A 157 -11.60 -3.88 -4.64
C LEU A 157 -11.67 -5.41 -4.75
N VAL A 158 -12.79 -5.97 -4.32
CA VAL A 158 -13.14 -7.38 -4.50
C VAL A 158 -14.45 -7.45 -5.27
N VAL A 159 -14.49 -8.32 -6.26
CA VAL A 159 -15.65 -8.51 -7.13
C VAL A 159 -16.17 -9.94 -7.00
N GLN A 160 -17.48 -10.09 -7.03
CA GLN A 160 -18.14 -11.38 -7.15
C GLN A 160 -18.25 -11.73 -8.63
N GLN A 161 -17.33 -12.55 -9.12
CA GLN A 161 -17.34 -12.99 -10.51
C GLN A 161 -18.19 -14.25 -10.68
N ARG A 162 -18.90 -14.33 -11.82
CA ARG A 162 -19.61 -15.51 -12.27
C ARG A 162 -18.63 -16.43 -13.01
N LEU A 163 -18.32 -17.59 -12.43
CA LEU A 163 -17.45 -18.62 -12.99
C LEU A 163 -18.30 -19.86 -13.31
N GLY A 164 -18.71 -20.02 -14.56
CA GLY A 164 -19.63 -21.08 -14.97
C GLY A 164 -20.96 -20.97 -14.22
N ALA A 165 -21.36 -22.03 -13.53
CA ALA A 165 -22.59 -22.04 -12.73
C ALA A 165 -22.45 -21.43 -11.32
N GLY A 166 -21.23 -21.10 -10.87
CA GLY A 166 -20.96 -20.62 -9.51
C GLY A 166 -20.52 -19.16 -9.46
N THR A 167 -20.81 -18.47 -8.35
CA THR A 167 -20.22 -17.17 -8.04
C THR A 167 -19.10 -17.32 -7.02
N SER A 168 -18.01 -16.57 -7.16
CA SER A 168 -16.93 -16.54 -6.15
C SER A 168 -16.34 -15.14 -6.00
N TRP A 169 -16.01 -14.78 -4.76
CA TRP A 169 -15.33 -13.53 -4.41
C TRP A 169 -13.85 -13.61 -4.75
N MET A 170 -13.39 -12.70 -5.61
CA MET A 170 -12.03 -12.67 -6.12
C MET A 170 -11.61 -11.23 -6.44
N LEU A 171 -10.32 -11.03 -6.69
CA LEU A 171 -9.90 -9.79 -7.35
C LEU A 171 -10.40 -9.79 -8.80
N PRO A 172 -10.63 -8.61 -9.41
CA PRO A 172 -10.93 -8.49 -10.83
C PRO A 172 -9.88 -9.23 -11.67
N GLN A 173 -10.25 -10.38 -12.22
CA GLN A 173 -9.41 -11.23 -13.06
C GLN A 173 -9.99 -11.44 -14.45
N GLY A 174 -9.12 -11.49 -15.46
CA GLY A 174 -9.48 -11.74 -16.85
C GLY A 174 -8.57 -12.80 -17.46
N ARG A 175 -9.09 -13.54 -18.43
CA ARG A 175 -8.30 -14.53 -19.18
C ARG A 175 -7.40 -13.78 -20.16
N HIS A 176 -6.12 -14.11 -20.13
CA HIS A 176 -5.16 -13.63 -21.12
C HIS A 176 -5.31 -14.44 -22.41
N GLN A 177 -5.37 -13.74 -23.55
CA GLN A 177 -5.43 -14.37 -24.87
C GLN A 177 -4.00 -14.56 -25.39
N ASP A 178 -3.73 -15.72 -25.99
CA ASP A 178 -2.38 -16.24 -26.29
C ASP A 178 -1.66 -15.53 -27.46
N GLY A 179 -1.93 -14.24 -27.70
CA GLY A 179 -1.32 -13.45 -28.78
C GLY A 179 0.13 -13.02 -28.50
N ALA A 180 0.55 -12.92 -27.24
CA ALA A 180 1.93 -12.61 -26.87
C ALA A 180 2.38 -13.36 -25.61
N THR A 181 3.48 -14.10 -25.72
CA THR A 181 4.15 -14.65 -24.53
C THR A 181 4.77 -13.52 -23.71
N LEU A 182 4.86 -13.68 -22.38
CA LEU A 182 5.52 -12.75 -21.44
C LEU A 182 6.90 -12.25 -21.91
N ARG A 183 7.59 -13.02 -22.77
CA ARG A 183 8.93 -12.76 -23.28
C ARG A 183 8.97 -12.02 -24.63
N GLN A 184 7.88 -12.04 -25.40
CA GLN A 184 7.81 -11.45 -26.76
C GLN A 184 7.41 -9.96 -26.78
N VAL A 185 7.39 -9.29 -25.61
CA VAL A 185 7.13 -7.84 -25.47
C VAL A 185 8.36 -7.00 -25.88
N GLY A 186 9.05 -7.41 -26.95
CA GLY A 186 10.22 -6.73 -27.50
C GLY A 186 10.04 -6.53 -29.00
N ARG A 187 9.69 -5.30 -29.40
CA ARG A 187 9.58 -4.79 -30.78
C ARG A 187 8.69 -5.62 -31.74
N GLY A 188 7.39 -5.36 -31.73
CA GLY A 188 6.54 -5.58 -32.92
C GLY A 188 5.61 -6.79 -32.94
N ALA A 189 5.45 -7.53 -31.84
CA ALA A 189 4.40 -8.56 -31.76
C ALA A 189 3.05 -7.91 -31.42
N ALA A 190 2.05 -8.10 -32.29
CA ALA A 190 0.67 -7.62 -32.16
C ALA A 190 -0.16 -8.43 -31.13
N GLY A 191 0.45 -8.75 -29.98
CA GLY A 191 -0.22 -9.43 -28.89
C GLY A 191 -0.26 -8.56 -27.65
N ASP A 192 -1.39 -8.64 -26.92
CA ASP A 192 -1.57 -7.88 -25.70
C ASP A 192 -0.54 -8.28 -24.66
N THR A 193 0.07 -7.30 -23.99
CA THR A 193 0.90 -7.57 -22.82
C THR A 193 0.01 -7.99 -21.65
N PRO A 194 0.48 -8.81 -20.69
CA PRO A 194 -0.34 -9.18 -19.54
C PRO A 194 -0.76 -7.97 -18.69
N ARG A 195 0.02 -6.89 -18.71
CA ARG A 195 -0.39 -5.59 -18.14
C ARG A 195 -1.57 -4.99 -18.91
N GLN A 196 -1.53 -4.92 -20.23
CA GLN A 196 -2.65 -4.43 -21.06
C GLN A 196 -3.90 -5.29 -20.84
N THR A 197 -3.77 -6.62 -20.76
CA THR A 197 -4.89 -7.50 -20.39
C THR A 197 -5.45 -7.14 -19.01
N ALA A 198 -4.59 -6.80 -18.05
CA ALA A 198 -5.02 -6.38 -16.71
C ALA A 198 -5.78 -5.03 -16.76
N GLU A 199 -5.29 -4.06 -17.54
CA GLU A 199 -5.95 -2.77 -17.79
C GLU A 199 -7.32 -2.97 -18.46
N GLN A 200 -7.40 -3.77 -19.53
CA GLN A 200 -8.65 -4.12 -20.21
C GLN A 200 -9.61 -4.86 -19.28
N THR A 201 -9.12 -5.79 -18.46
CA THR A 201 -9.93 -6.52 -17.48
C THR A 201 -10.55 -5.57 -16.47
N LEU A 202 -9.77 -4.59 -15.98
CA LEU A 202 -10.27 -3.60 -15.04
C LEU A 202 -11.36 -2.75 -15.68
N GLN A 203 -11.14 -2.25 -16.90
CA GLN A 203 -12.14 -1.47 -17.65
C GLN A 203 -13.41 -2.29 -17.92
N ALA A 204 -13.26 -3.57 -18.29
CA ALA A 204 -14.39 -4.46 -18.58
C ALA A 204 -15.22 -4.85 -17.34
N MET A 205 -14.64 -4.75 -16.14
CA MET A 205 -15.32 -5.14 -14.88
C MET A 205 -15.82 -3.95 -14.07
N VAL A 206 -15.08 -2.85 -14.05
CA VAL A 206 -15.28 -1.69 -13.16
C VAL A 206 -15.77 -0.47 -13.94
N GLY A 207 -15.76 -0.53 -15.27
CA GLY A 207 -16.24 0.51 -16.17
C GLY A 207 -15.10 1.27 -16.87
N PRO A 208 -15.39 1.93 -18.02
CA PRO A 208 -14.38 2.62 -18.83
C PRO A 208 -13.85 3.92 -18.18
N ASN A 209 -14.62 4.53 -17.27
CA ASN A 209 -14.31 5.83 -16.67
C ASN A 209 -13.42 5.74 -15.42
N VAL A 210 -12.94 4.55 -15.08
CA VAL A 210 -12.09 4.33 -13.90
C VAL A 210 -10.66 4.75 -14.20
N ASN A 211 -10.15 5.73 -13.47
CA ASN A 211 -8.76 6.16 -13.55
C ASN A 211 -7.89 5.38 -12.54
N ALA A 212 -7.26 4.31 -13.02
CA ALA A 212 -6.37 3.47 -12.24
C ALA A 212 -4.92 3.57 -12.73
N GLN A 213 -3.99 3.83 -11.81
CA GLN A 213 -2.56 3.87 -12.08
C GLN A 213 -1.91 2.52 -11.73
N PHE A 214 -1.42 1.80 -12.74
CA PHE A 214 -0.69 0.54 -12.55
C PHE A 214 0.74 0.76 -12.06
N LEU A 215 1.16 -0.03 -11.07
CA LEU A 215 2.48 0.05 -10.45
C LEU A 215 3.46 -0.92 -11.13
N GLY A 216 4.02 -0.49 -12.25
CA GLY A 216 5.01 -1.24 -13.02
C GLY A 216 4.43 -2.26 -13.99
N ASN A 217 5.31 -2.87 -14.79
CA ASN A 217 4.95 -3.85 -15.82
C ASN A 217 5.07 -5.30 -15.36
N ALA A 218 5.74 -5.55 -14.24
CA ALA A 218 5.94 -6.88 -13.69
C ALA A 218 4.75 -7.26 -12.79
N PRO A 219 4.32 -8.53 -12.81
CA PRO A 219 3.36 -9.02 -11.84
C PRO A 219 4.00 -9.05 -10.44
N TRP A 220 3.23 -8.62 -9.44
CA TRP A 220 3.65 -8.59 -8.05
C TRP A 220 3.48 -9.95 -7.36
N GLY A 221 2.62 -10.79 -7.91
CA GLY A 221 2.30 -12.08 -7.32
C GLY A 221 1.84 -13.10 -8.33
N PHE A 222 1.79 -14.34 -7.84
CA PHE A 222 1.38 -15.49 -8.62
C PHE A 222 0.56 -16.45 -7.77
N TYR A 223 -0.51 -16.99 -8.35
CA TYR A 223 -1.31 -18.06 -7.76
C TYR A 223 -1.64 -19.12 -8.80
N LYS A 224 -1.47 -20.39 -8.45
CA LYS A 224 -1.82 -21.53 -9.30
C LYS A 224 -2.91 -22.36 -8.65
N TYR A 225 -3.88 -22.78 -9.45
CA TYR A 225 -4.90 -23.73 -9.02
C TYR A 225 -5.22 -24.71 -10.14
N LYS A 226 -5.59 -25.92 -9.77
CA LYS A 226 -6.02 -26.96 -10.71
C LYS A 226 -7.53 -26.94 -10.83
N TYR A 227 -8.06 -27.16 -12.03
CA TYR A 227 -9.50 -27.31 -12.19
C TYR A 227 -9.98 -28.64 -11.60
N PRO A 228 -11.24 -28.77 -11.18
CA PRO A 228 -11.84 -30.07 -10.91
C PRO A 228 -11.75 -30.97 -12.15
N LYS A 229 -11.57 -32.28 -11.97
CA LYS A 229 -11.47 -33.28 -13.06
C LYS A 229 -12.53 -33.13 -14.18
N PRO A 230 -13.83 -32.88 -13.91
CA PRO A 230 -14.81 -32.69 -14.99
C PRO A 230 -14.47 -31.49 -15.88
N LEU A 231 -14.09 -30.37 -15.28
CA LEU A 231 -13.77 -29.13 -15.99
C LEU A 231 -12.43 -29.23 -16.73
N GLN A 232 -11.49 -30.07 -16.26
CA GLN A 232 -10.25 -30.36 -17.00
C GLN A 232 -10.53 -31.08 -18.33
N GLN A 233 -11.51 -31.99 -18.35
CA GLN A 233 -11.89 -32.73 -19.56
C GLN A 233 -12.61 -31.82 -20.57
N GLU A 234 -13.47 -30.92 -20.09
CA GLU A 234 -14.19 -29.95 -20.93
C GLU A 234 -13.28 -28.87 -21.51
N SER A 235 -12.39 -28.31 -20.68
CA SER A 235 -11.54 -27.19 -21.06
C SER A 235 -10.22 -27.61 -21.72
N GLY A 236 -9.86 -28.90 -21.64
CA GLY A 236 -8.59 -29.43 -22.12
C GLY A 236 -7.36 -28.92 -21.36
N ALA A 237 -7.55 -28.15 -20.28
CA ALA A 237 -6.50 -27.48 -19.52
C ALA A 237 -6.38 -28.04 -18.09
N ILE A 238 -5.16 -28.09 -17.55
CA ILE A 238 -4.90 -28.61 -16.19
C ILE A 238 -5.47 -27.67 -15.11
N GLY A 239 -5.41 -26.37 -15.38
CA GLY A 239 -5.72 -25.35 -14.38
C GLY A 239 -5.44 -23.93 -14.84
N GLY A 240 -5.55 -23.02 -13.88
CA GLY A 240 -5.32 -21.59 -14.06
C GLY A 240 -4.07 -21.11 -13.32
N LYS A 241 -3.29 -20.27 -14.00
CA LYS A 241 -2.19 -19.48 -13.45
C LYS A 241 -2.61 -18.02 -13.44
N VAL A 242 -2.74 -17.44 -12.24
CA VAL A 242 -3.15 -16.06 -12.03
C VAL A 242 -1.92 -15.22 -11.69
N PHE A 243 -1.70 -14.16 -12.46
CA PHE A 243 -0.70 -13.15 -12.20
C PHE A 243 -1.36 -11.89 -11.64
N PHE A 244 -0.88 -11.41 -10.50
CA PHE A 244 -1.44 -10.25 -9.84
C PHE A 244 -0.70 -8.98 -10.22
N TYR A 245 -1.43 -7.97 -10.66
CA TYR A 245 -0.96 -6.62 -10.92
C TYR A 245 -1.50 -5.67 -9.86
N LYS A 246 -0.67 -4.76 -9.39
CA LYS A 246 -1.07 -3.76 -8.40
C LYS A 246 -1.44 -2.46 -9.11
N ALA A 247 -2.59 -1.90 -8.76
CA ALA A 247 -3.06 -0.63 -9.29
C ALA A 247 -3.60 0.25 -8.16
N VAL A 248 -3.43 1.56 -8.29
CA VAL A 248 -3.96 2.56 -7.36
C VAL A 248 -5.07 3.34 -8.04
N LEU A 249 -6.22 3.43 -7.38
CA LEU A 249 -7.31 4.27 -7.83
C LEU A 249 -6.95 5.75 -7.62
N ARG A 250 -6.91 6.52 -8.72
CA ARG A 250 -6.71 7.97 -8.69
C ARG A 250 -8.03 8.73 -8.70
N GLY A 251 -9.06 8.17 -9.32
CA GLY A 251 -10.39 8.74 -9.38
C GLY A 251 -11.28 8.03 -10.39
N GLY A 252 -12.49 8.55 -10.57
CA GLY A 252 -13.49 8.00 -11.49
C GLY A 252 -14.53 7.13 -10.77
N PRO A 253 -15.78 7.13 -11.26
CA PRO A 253 -16.85 6.31 -10.70
C PRO A 253 -16.55 4.83 -10.95
N VAL A 254 -16.85 4.01 -9.95
CA VAL A 254 -16.72 2.55 -10.01
C VAL A 254 -18.11 2.00 -10.31
N GLU A 255 -18.34 1.67 -11.57
CA GLU A 255 -19.61 1.16 -12.07
C GLU A 255 -19.42 -0.28 -12.53
N PRO A 256 -19.71 -1.28 -11.68
CA PRO A 256 -19.51 -2.67 -12.04
C PRO A 256 -20.40 -3.04 -13.24
N VAL A 257 -19.80 -3.64 -14.26
CA VAL A 257 -20.56 -4.12 -15.42
C VAL A 257 -21.30 -5.41 -15.04
N ALA A 258 -22.62 -5.32 -14.91
CA ALA A 258 -23.51 -6.36 -14.38
C ALA A 258 -23.43 -7.71 -15.12
N ASP A 259 -22.97 -7.70 -16.36
CA ASP A 259 -22.84 -8.87 -17.21
C ASP A 259 -21.75 -9.85 -16.71
N ARG A 260 -20.69 -9.29 -16.10
CA ARG A 260 -19.52 -10.06 -15.60
C ARG A 260 -19.38 -10.06 -14.08
N VAL A 261 -19.88 -9.02 -13.43
CA VAL A 261 -19.75 -8.80 -11.99
C VAL A 261 -21.13 -8.77 -11.36
N ALA A 262 -21.38 -9.68 -10.40
CA ALA A 262 -22.66 -9.72 -9.68
C ALA A 262 -22.73 -8.66 -8.58
N ASP A 263 -21.62 -8.46 -7.86
CA ASP A 263 -21.50 -7.50 -6.76
C ASP A 263 -20.03 -7.07 -6.63
N HIS A 264 -19.80 -5.90 -6.03
CA HIS A 264 -18.47 -5.39 -5.74
C HIS A 264 -18.40 -4.86 -4.32
N ARG A 265 -17.23 -4.96 -3.69
CA ARG A 265 -16.99 -4.47 -2.33
C ARG A 265 -15.59 -3.92 -2.20
N TRP A 266 -15.46 -2.89 -1.38
CA TRP A 266 -14.21 -2.32 -0.93
C TRP A 266 -13.92 -2.83 0.47
N LEU A 267 -12.90 -3.67 0.60
CA LEU A 267 -12.56 -4.34 1.86
C LEU A 267 -11.20 -3.88 2.38
N THR A 268 -11.07 -3.82 3.70
CA THR A 268 -9.77 -3.72 4.36
C THR A 268 -9.04 -5.06 4.29
N ALA A 269 -7.73 -5.08 4.58
CA ALA A 269 -6.97 -6.32 4.56
C ALA A 269 -7.46 -7.34 5.62
N ALA A 270 -7.91 -6.86 6.78
CA ALA A 270 -8.55 -7.69 7.81
C ALA A 270 -9.85 -8.35 7.30
N GLU A 271 -10.74 -7.56 6.65
CA GLU A 271 -12.02 -8.06 6.11
C GLU A 271 -11.82 -9.02 4.93
N LEU A 272 -10.81 -8.76 4.11
CA LEU A 272 -10.43 -9.61 2.98
C LEU A 272 -10.18 -11.05 3.40
N GLY A 273 -9.71 -11.22 4.65
CA GLY A 273 -9.36 -12.51 5.20
C GLY A 273 -10.53 -13.49 5.36
N GLY A 274 -11.76 -12.96 5.49
CA GLY A 274 -12.98 -13.75 5.65
C GLY A 274 -13.70 -14.10 4.35
N GLN A 275 -13.49 -13.33 3.27
CA GLN A 275 -14.24 -13.48 2.02
C GLN A 275 -13.54 -14.39 0.99
N LEU A 276 -12.21 -14.42 0.99
CA LEU A 276 -11.43 -15.16 0.00
C LEU A 276 -11.17 -16.61 0.44
N ARG A 277 -11.10 -17.52 -0.54
CA ARG A 277 -10.69 -18.92 -0.31
C ARG A 277 -9.27 -18.97 0.28
N SER A 278 -9.02 -19.87 1.22
CA SER A 278 -7.78 -19.92 2.03
C SER A 278 -6.47 -19.90 1.23
N GLY A 279 -6.37 -20.67 0.14
CA GLY A 279 -5.18 -20.70 -0.72
C GLY A 279 -4.95 -19.39 -1.48
N TYR A 280 -6.02 -18.81 -2.03
CA TYR A 280 -5.98 -17.54 -2.75
C TYR A 280 -5.70 -16.37 -1.80
N ARG A 281 -6.32 -16.38 -0.62
CA ARG A 281 -6.10 -15.42 0.47
C ARG A 281 -4.62 -15.29 0.82
N ARG A 282 -3.91 -16.41 0.97
CA ARG A 282 -2.47 -16.40 1.31
C ARG A 282 -1.64 -15.71 0.22
N ALA A 283 -1.99 -15.90 -1.05
CA ALA A 283 -1.30 -15.24 -2.15
C ALA A 283 -1.59 -13.74 -2.17
N VAL A 284 -2.84 -13.34 -1.96
CA VAL A 284 -3.22 -11.91 -1.94
C VAL A 284 -2.66 -11.18 -0.72
N HIS A 285 -2.70 -11.79 0.47
CA HIS A 285 -2.13 -11.18 1.68
C HIS A 285 -0.63 -10.92 1.56
N ARG A 286 0.12 -11.70 0.77
CA ARG A 286 1.54 -11.42 0.50
C ARG A 286 1.75 -10.18 -0.38
N LEU A 287 0.72 -9.74 -1.10
CA LEU A 287 0.75 -8.54 -1.95
C LEU A 287 0.34 -7.28 -1.20
N LEU A 288 -0.44 -7.44 -0.14
CA LEU A 288 -0.86 -6.36 0.72
C LEU A 288 0.21 -6.14 1.78
N ILE A 289 0.74 -4.92 1.83
CA ILE A 289 1.56 -4.47 2.94
C ILE A 289 0.59 -3.76 3.87
N ASP A 290 0.23 -4.43 4.95
CA ASP A 290 -0.54 -3.84 6.02
C ASP A 290 0.42 -3.06 6.93
N HIS A 291 0.01 -1.87 7.33
CA HIS A 291 0.75 -1.02 8.27
C HIS A 291 -0.01 -0.90 9.60
N ASP A 292 -0.87 -1.87 9.90
CA ASP A 292 -1.58 -1.95 11.17
C ASP A 292 -0.67 -2.52 12.26
#